data_AF-A0A6B0WS61-F1
#
_entry.id   AF-A0A6B0WS61-F1
#
_cell.length_a   1.000
_cell.length_b   1.000
_cell.length_c   1.000
_cell.angle_alpha   90.00
_cell.angle_beta   90.00
_cell.angle_gamma   90.00
#
_symmetry.space_group_name_H-M   'P 1'
#
loop_
_entity.id
_entity.type
_entity.pdbx_description
1 polymer ?
#
loop_
_entity_poly.entity_id
_entity_poly.type
_entity_poly.pdbx_seq_one_letter_code
_entity_poly.pdbx_strand_id
1 'polypeptide(L)' 'LRNKSTRSSLRTSLKKILETNSKEEAEALINRTQSIIDKTAKKGVIHRNAAARYKSRVRRHVADLES' A
#
# COMPACT_ATOMS: atom_id res chain seq x y z
N LEU A 1 13.95 4.32 -17.78
CA LEU A 1 12.65 4.00 -17.12
C LEU A 1 12.51 4.77 -15.79
N ARG A 2 11.92 5.99 -15.81
CA ARG A 2 11.93 6.90 -14.64
C ARG A 2 11.05 6.46 -13.47
N ASN A 3 9.95 5.74 -13.75
CA ASN A 3 8.94 5.38 -12.76
C ASN A 3 8.88 3.88 -12.41
N LYS A 4 9.73 3.05 -13.04
CA LYS A 4 9.72 1.59 -12.84
C LYS A 4 10.03 1.22 -11.40
N SER A 5 11.09 1.81 -10.83
CA SER A 5 11.51 1.59 -9.44
C SER A 5 10.41 1.98 -8.43
N THR A 6 9.78 3.14 -8.61
CA THR A 6 8.70 3.59 -7.71
C THR A 6 7.48 2.68 -7.80
N ARG A 7 7.11 2.23 -9.01
CA ARG A 7 6.01 1.29 -9.20
C ARG A 7 6.32 -0.08 -8.60
N SER A 8 7.55 -0.58 -8.73
CA SER A 8 7.94 -1.85 -8.09
C SER A 8 7.90 -1.73 -6.58
N SER A 9 8.43 -0.66 -5.99
CA SER A 9 8.39 -0.45 -4.53
C SER A 9 6.95 -0.41 -3.99
N LEU A 10 6.04 0.29 -4.69
CA LEU A 10 4.61 0.31 -4.35
C LEU A 10 4.05 -1.12 -4.34
N ARG A 11 4.29 -1.91 -5.39
CA ARG A 11 3.79 -3.28 -5.49
C ARG A 11 4.36 -4.19 -4.40
N THR A 12 5.66 -4.06 -4.09
CA THR A 12 6.29 -4.84 -3.01
C THR A 12 5.68 -4.49 -1.66
N SER A 13 5.46 -3.22 -1.35
CA SER A 13 4.83 -2.80 -0.09
C SER A 13 3.39 -3.30 0.03
N LEU A 14 2.61 -3.23 -1.06
CA LEU A 14 1.25 -3.78 -1.09
C LEU A 14 1.25 -5.30 -0.89
N LYS A 15 2.18 -6.00 -1.55
CA LYS A 15 2.30 -7.46 -1.45
C LYS A 15 2.64 -7.89 -0.02
N LYS A 16 3.56 -7.20 0.65
CA LYS A 16 3.93 -7.49 2.04
C LYS A 16 2.71 -7.45 2.99
N ILE A 17 1.88 -6.42 2.91
CA ILE A 17 0.68 -6.34 3.75
C ILE A 17 -0.29 -7.49 3.47
N LEU A 18 -0.46 -7.87 2.20
CA LEU A 18 -1.37 -8.95 1.80
C LEU A 18 -0.88 -10.36 2.17
N GLU A 19 0.42 -10.53 2.41
CA GLU A 19 1.03 -11.80 2.81
C GLU A 19 1.22 -11.91 4.33
N THR A 20 1.08 -10.80 5.05
CA THR A 20 1.17 -10.77 6.50
C THR A 20 -0.10 -11.37 7.10
N ASN A 21 0.06 -12.35 7.98
CA ASN A 21 -1.04 -12.94 8.77
C ASN A 21 -1.10 -12.40 10.21
N SER A 22 -0.14 -11.57 10.62
CA SER A 22 -0.09 -10.93 11.94
C SER A 22 -0.68 -9.53 11.87
N LYS A 23 -1.67 -9.26 12.72
CA LYS A 23 -2.29 -7.94 12.86
C LYS A 23 -1.28 -6.86 13.25
N GLU A 24 -0.42 -7.11 14.24
CA GLU A 24 0.53 -6.11 14.73
C GLU A 24 1.53 -5.70 13.64
N GLU A 25 2.00 -6.68 12.86
CA GLU A 25 2.87 -6.41 11.72
C GLU A 25 2.14 -5.62 10.62
N ALA A 26 0.87 -5.97 10.36
CA ALA A 26 0.06 -5.31 9.34
C ALA A 26 -0.23 -3.84 9.69
N GLU A 27 -0.53 -3.54 10.96
CA GLU A 27 -0.72 -2.18 11.47
C GLU A 27 0.56 -1.36 11.36
N ALA A 28 1.72 -1.92 11.73
CA ALA A 28 3.01 -1.25 11.59
C ALA A 28 3.33 -0.92 10.11
N LEU A 29 3.00 -1.84 9.20
CA LEU A 29 3.22 -1.67 7.77
C LEU A 29 2.21 -0.72 7.09
N ILE A 30 1.03 -0.52 7.69
CA ILE A 30 -0.05 0.27 7.09
C ILE A 30 0.38 1.73 6.89
N ASN A 31 1.01 2.33 7.90
CA ASN A 31 1.42 3.74 7.88
C ASN A 31 2.49 3.99 6.81
N ARG A 32 3.47 3.08 6.74
CA ARG A 32 4.52 3.11 5.72
C ARG A 32 3.94 2.97 4.32
N THR A 33 3.03 2.03 4.12
CA THR A 33 2.45 1.74 2.81
C THR A 33 1.54 2.86 2.33
N GLN A 34 0.75 3.47 3.22
CA GLN A 34 -0.04 4.66 2.89
C GLN A 34 0.86 5.83 2.44
N SER A 35 1.97 6.08 3.15
CA SER A 35 2.95 7.12 2.75
C SER A 35 3.52 6.86 1.35
N ILE A 36 3.85 5.60 1.04
CA ILE A 36 4.39 5.23 -0.29
C ILE A 36 3.32 5.43 -1.38
N ILE A 37 2.07 5.05 -1.13
CA ILE A 37 0.96 5.26 -2.06
C ILE A 37 0.81 6.75 -2.38
N ASP A 38 0.79 7.60 -1.36
CA ASP A 38 0.59 9.04 -1.54
C ASP A 38 1.79 9.72 -2.22
N LYS A 39 3.03 9.32 -1.88
CA LYS A 39 4.22 9.78 -2.61
C LYS A 39 4.19 9.36 -4.08
N THR A 40 3.72 8.14 -4.37
CA THR A 40 3.62 7.61 -5.74
C THR A 40 2.54 8.34 -6.55
N ALA A 41 1.43 8.70 -5.91
CA ALA A 41 0.39 9.52 -6.50
C ALA A 41 0.86 10.96 -6.76
N LYS A 42 1.54 11.58 -5.78
CA LYS A 42 2.12 12.93 -5.92
C LYS A 42 3.14 13.02 -7.06
N LYS A 43 3.90 11.95 -7.29
CA LYS A 43 4.83 11.83 -8.43
C LYS A 43 4.13 11.59 -9.78
N GLY A 44 2.81 11.42 -9.81
CA GLY A 44 2.05 11.13 -11.03
C GLY A 44 2.24 9.71 -11.58
N VAL A 45 2.82 8.79 -10.80
CA VAL A 45 3.08 7.41 -11.24
C VAL A 45 1.80 6.56 -11.22
N ILE A 46 0.87 6.91 -10.30
CA ILE A 46 -0.47 6.34 -10.20
C ILE A 46 -1.50 7.48 -10.13
N HIS A 47 -2.70 7.24 -10.65
CA HIS A 47 -3.79 8.20 -10.54
C HIS A 47 -4.31 8.32 -9.10
N ARG A 48 -4.87 9.48 -8.72
CA ARG A 48 -5.44 9.72 -7.39
C ARG A 48 -6.49 8.67 -6.99
N ASN A 49 -7.32 8.23 -7.95
CA ASN A 49 -8.33 7.19 -7.70
C ASN A 49 -7.68 5.81 -7.50
N ALA A 50 -6.57 5.52 -8.19
CA ALA A 50 -5.83 4.28 -7.95
C ALA A 50 -5.22 4.27 -6.54
N ALA A 51 -4.66 5.39 -6.11
CA ALA A 51 -4.16 5.57 -4.74
C ALA A 51 -5.27 5.36 -3.69
N ALA A 52 -6.44 5.95 -3.89
CA ALA A 52 -7.60 5.76 -3.01
C ALA A 52 -8.05 4.29 -2.96
N ARG A 53 -8.14 3.61 -4.12
CA ARG A 53 -8.44 2.17 -4.19
C ARG A 53 -7.44 1.32 -3.42
N TYR A 54 -6.14 1.59 -3.56
CA TYR A 54 -5.11 0.85 -2.82
C TYR A 54 -5.23 1.04 -1.32
N LYS A 55 -5.44 2.28 -0.85
CA LYS A 55 -5.65 2.57 0.58
C LYS A 55 -6.87 1.84 1.13
N SER A 56 -7.98 1.82 0.38
CA SER A 56 -9.18 1.09 0.78
C SER A 56 -8.94 -0.42 0.90
N ARG A 57 -8.24 -1.03 -0.06
CA ARG A 57 -7.96 -2.48 -0.05
C ARG A 57 -7.04 -2.87 1.11
N VAL A 58 -5.99 -2.09 1.34
CA VAL A 58 -5.07 -2.32 2.46
C VAL A 58 -5.80 -2.23 3.79
N ARG A 59 -6.61 -1.18 4.01
CA ARG A 59 -7.37 -1.04 5.25
C ARG A 59 -8.38 -2.17 5.45
N ARG A 60 -9.09 -2.58 4.39
CA ARG A 60 -10.01 -3.71 4.46
C ARG A 60 -9.28 -4.99 4.87
N HIS A 61 -8.14 -5.29 4.25
CA HIS A 61 -7.40 -6.49 4.60
C HIS A 61 -6.95 -6.52 6.06
N VAL A 62 -6.43 -5.40 6.59
CA VAL A 62 -6.07 -5.32 8.01
C VAL A 62 -7.29 -5.45 8.91
N ALA A 63 -8.42 -4.85 8.54
CA ALA A 63 -9.67 -5.00 9.29
C ALA A 63 -10.23 -6.43 9.23
N ASP A 64 -10.07 -7.15 8.12
CA ASP A 64 -10.49 -8.54 8.00
C ASP A 64 -9.63 -9.48 8.88
N LEU A 65 -8.36 -9.11 9.17
CA LEU A 65 -7.50 -9.83 10.13
C LEU A 65 -7.95 -9.63 11.60
N GLU A 66 -8.87 -8.71 11.87
CA GLU A 66 -9.45 -8.47 13.21
C GLU A 66 -10.59 -9.44 13.58
N SER A 67 -11.14 -10.16 12.60
CA SER A 67 -12.33 -11.02 12.75
C SER A 67 -11.95 -12.49 12.80
#